data_AF-A0A963A342-F1
#
_entry.id   AF-A0A963A342-F1
#
_cell.length_a   1.000
_cell.length_b   1.000
_cell.length_c   1.000
_cell.angle_alpha   90.00
_cell.angle_beta   90.00
_cell.angle_gamma   90.00
#
_symmetry.space_group_name_H-M   'P 1'
#
loop_
_entity.id
_entity.type
_entity.pdbx_description
1 polymer ?
#
loop_
_entity_poly.entity_id
_entity_poly.type
_entity_poly.pdbx_seq_one_letter_code
_entity_poly.pdbx_strand_id
1 'polypeptide(L)' 'MLQGDLSGAYSRRIRTQHRIVQQILVKERVVKILRIWTHYE' A
#
# COMPACT_ATOMS: atom_id res chain seq x y z
N MET A 1 18.90 -9.31 10.87
CA MET A 1 17.96 -8.23 10.48
C MET A 1 18.15 -7.94 9.01
N LEU A 2 17.24 -8.39 8.15
CA LEU A 2 17.19 -7.99 6.74
C LEU A 2 15.95 -7.12 6.58
N GLN A 3 16.08 -5.88 7.06
CA GLN A 3 15.05 -4.84 6.94
C GLN A 3 15.30 -4.10 5.62
N GLY A 4 15.23 -4.84 4.51
CA GLY A 4 15.37 -4.32 3.16
C GLY A 4 14.07 -4.56 2.40
N ASP A 5 13.66 -3.57 1.61
CA ASP A 5 12.62 -3.60 0.57
C ASP A 5 11.13 -3.43 0.93
N LEU A 6 10.68 -3.62 2.17
CA LEU A 6 9.26 -3.37 2.54
C LEU A 6 9.02 -2.20 3.50
N SER A 7 10.08 -1.49 3.90
CA SER A 7 10.03 -0.28 4.72
C SER A 7 9.33 0.86 3.96
N GLY A 8 8.01 0.94 4.06
CA GLY A 8 7.19 1.97 3.39
C GLY A 8 5.91 1.45 2.75
N ALA A 9 5.65 0.15 2.82
CA ALA A 9 4.35 -0.41 2.46
C ALA A 9 3.33 -0.09 3.58
N TYR A 10 2.33 0.73 3.26
CA TYR A 10 1.24 1.11 4.16
C TYR A 10 -0.10 0.61 3.61
N SER A 11 -0.89 -0.02 4.48
CA SER A 11 -2.29 -0.35 4.21
C SER A 11 -3.17 0.82 4.59
N ARG A 12 -3.87 1.43 3.63
CA ARG A 12 -4.86 2.49 3.88
C ARG A 12 -6.27 1.96 3.60
N ARG A 13 -7.15 2.06 4.59
CA ARG A 13 -8.58 1.79 4.41
C ARG A 13 -9.23 3.03 3.78
N ILE A 14 -9.92 2.87 2.65
CA ILE A 14 -10.60 3.96 1.95
C ILE A 14 -12.09 4.00 2.34
N ARG A 15 -12.72 2.83 2.54
CA ARG A 15 -14.10 2.66 3.09
C ARG A 15 -14.19 1.33 3.84
N THR A 16 -15.30 1.06 4.55
CA THR A 16 -15.51 -0.18 5.33
C THR A 16 -15.15 -1.44 4.53
N GLN A 17 -15.44 -1.47 3.24
CA GLN A 17 -15.19 -2.62 2.35
C GLN A 17 -13.97 -2.48 1.42
N HIS A 18 -13.25 -1.35 1.47
CA HIS A 18 -12.19 -1.05 0.51
C HIS A 18 -10.85 -0.82 1.21
N ARG A 19 -9.85 -1.65 0.89
CA ARG A 19 -8.48 -1.54 1.41
C ARG A 19 -7.49 -1.43 0.27
N ILE A 20 -6.58 -0.47 0.37
CA ILE A 20 -5.47 -0.32 -0.56
C ILE A 20 -4.17 -0.57 0.17
N VAL A 21 -3.30 -1.38 -0.44
CA VAL A 21 -1.91 -1.55 -0.01
C VAL A 21 -1.04 -0.79 -1.00
N GLN A 22 -0.26 0.15 -0.49
CA GLN A 22 0.59 1.01 -1.30
C GLN A 22 1.98 1.13 -0.67
N GLN A 23 2.97 1.41 -1.48
CA GLN A 23 4.34 1.68 -1.07
C GLN A 23 4.69 3.11 -1.43
N ILE A 24 5.20 3.87 -0.46
CA ILE A 24 5.65 5.25 -0.69
C ILE A 24 7.15 5.22 -0.97
N LEU A 25 7.54 5.58 -2.19
CA LEU A 25 8.92 5.71 -2.64
C LEU A 25 9.32 7.19 -2.56
N VAL A 26 9.73 7.63 -1.37
CA VAL A 26 9.99 9.06 -1.08
C VAL A 26 11.06 9.66 -2.01
N LYS A 27 12.13 8.91 -2.30
CA LYS A 27 13.22 9.37 -3.18
C LYS A 27 12.74 9.62 -4.60
N GLU A 28 11.82 8.80 -5.08
CA GLU A 28 11.26 8.88 -6.43
C GLU A 28 10.01 9.77 -6.47
N ARG A 29 9.49 10.20 -5.32
CA ARG A 29 8.19 10.87 -5.16
C ARG A 29 7.04 10.10 -5.82
N VAL A 30 7.13 8.77 -5.79
CA VAL A 30 6.14 7.86 -6.40
C VAL A 30 5.39 7.12 -5.30
N VAL A 31 4.08 6.97 -5.49
CA VAL A 31 3.26 6.05 -4.69
C VAL A 31 2.91 4.86 -5.57
N LYS A 32 3.42 3.69 -5.20
CA LYS A 32 3.16 2.44 -5.91
C LYS A 32 1.98 1.73 -5.27
N ILE A 33 0.90 1.53 -6.01
CA ILE A 33 -0.21 0.71 -5.54
C ILE A 33 0.14 -0.77 -5.76
N LEU A 34 0.15 -1.54 -4.68
CA LEU A 34 0.51 -2.96 -4.70
C LEU A 34 -0.73 -3.86 -4.83
N ARG A 35 -1.83 -3.50 -4.14
CA ARG A 35 -3.09 -4.26 -4.18
C ARG A 35 -4.27 -3.38 -3.81
N ILE A 36 -5.41 -3.61 -4.45
CA ILE A 36 -6.71 -3.04 -4.08
C ILE A 36 -7.63 -4.21 -3.74
N TRP A 37 -8.23 -4.15 -2.56
CA TRP A 37 -9.30 -5.05 -2.15
C TRP A 37 -10.61 -4.28 -2.19
N THR A 38 -11.48 -4.70 -3.08
CA THR A 38 -12.87 -4.28 -3.18
C THR A 38 -13.70 -5.49 -2.80
N HIS A 39 -14.43 -5.43 -1.69
CA HIS A 39 -15.44 -6.45 -1.43
C HIS A 39 -16.56 -6.22 -2.44
N TYR A 40 -16.65 -7.08 -3.45
CA TYR A 40 -17.79 -7.16 -4.37
C TYR A 40 -18.54 -8.43 -4.03
N GLU A 41 -19.67 -8.26 -3.37
CA GLU A 41 -20.91 -9.01 -3.58
C GLU A 41 -22.07 -8.03 -3.49
#